data_AF-A0A7X9J2H8-F1
#
_entry.id   AF-A0A7X9J2H8-F1
#
_cell.length_a   1.000
_cell.length_b   1.000
_cell.length_c   1.000
_cell.angle_alpha   90.00
_cell.angle_beta   90.00
_cell.angle_gamma   90.00
#
_symmetry.space_group_name_H-M   'P 1'
#
loop_
_entity.id
_entity.type
_entity.pdbx_description
1 polymer ?
#
loop_
_entity_poly.entity_id
_entity_poly.type
_entity_poly.pdbx_seq_one_letter_code
_entity_poly.pdbx_strand_id
1 'polypeptide(L)' 'RDWDGLLYYVKCDRLTGKDGEHTVDGVHCTDVGFLRMADVLTPAVKKALEK' A
#
# COMPACT_ATOMS: atom_id res chain seq x y z
N ARG A 1 13.77 20.53 1.28
CA ARG A 1 13.26 19.38 2.07
C ARG A 1 14.26 18.26 1.84
N ASP A 2 15.19 18.12 2.77
CA ASP A 2 16.39 17.28 2.66
C ASP A 2 16.06 15.86 3.13
N TRP A 3 15.39 15.09 2.27
CA TRP A 3 15.08 13.69 2.54
C TRP A 3 16.22 12.75 2.14
N ASP A 4 17.41 13.28 1.79
CA ASP A 4 18.58 12.53 1.33
C ASP A 4 18.29 11.48 0.24
N GLY A 5 17.31 11.77 -0.63
CA GLY A 5 16.88 10.84 -1.69
C GLY A 5 16.12 9.60 -1.19
N LEU A 6 15.60 9.64 0.04
CA LEU A 6 14.83 8.57 0.69
C LEU A 6 13.30 8.80 0.65
N LEU A 7 12.83 9.71 -0.20
CA LEU A 7 11.42 9.92 -0.45
C LEU A 7 10.96 9.11 -1.67
N TYR A 8 10.07 8.15 -1.43
CA TYR A 8 9.51 7.29 -2.47
C TYR A 8 8.01 7.53 -2.64
N TYR A 9 7.54 7.49 -3.88
CA TYR A 9 6.12 7.62 -4.21
C TYR A 9 5.57 6.30 -4.72
N VAL A 10 4.48 5.83 -4.11
CA VAL A 10 3.74 4.63 -4.53
C VAL A 10 2.35 5.09 -4.97
N LYS A 11 1.97 4.77 -6.22
CA LYS A 11 0.62 5.04 -6.72
C LYS A 11 -0.38 4.16 -5.99
N CYS A 12 -1.49 4.75 -5.56
CA CYS A 12 -2.55 4.04 -4.83
C CYS A 12 -3.50 3.22 -5.71
N ASP A 13 -3.13 2.93 -6.96
CA ASP A 13 -4.00 2.23 -7.89
C ASP A 13 -4.21 0.79 -7.42
N ARG A 14 -5.45 0.44 -7.03
CA ARG A 14 -5.87 -0.91 -6.62
C ARG A 14 -5.23 -1.43 -5.32
N LEU A 15 -4.89 -0.56 -4.37
CA LEU A 15 -4.34 -0.97 -3.06
C LEU A 15 -5.16 -2.07 -2.36
N THR A 16 -6.48 -2.07 -2.54
CA THR A 16 -7.39 -2.88 -1.74
C THR A 16 -8.25 -3.84 -2.58
N GLY A 17 -8.18 -3.75 -3.92
CA GLY A 17 -9.03 -4.51 -4.86
C GLY A 17 -10.28 -3.74 -5.32
N LYS A 18 -11.17 -4.40 -6.09
CA LYS A 18 -12.38 -3.79 -6.70
C LYS A 18 -13.65 -4.65 -6.57
N ASP A 19 -13.58 -5.74 -5.81
CA ASP A 19 -14.64 -6.75 -5.69
C ASP A 19 -15.65 -6.45 -4.58
N GLY A 20 -15.49 -5.33 -3.86
CA GLY A 20 -16.38 -4.95 -2.75
C GLY A 20 -16.01 -5.54 -1.39
N GLU A 21 -15.10 -6.52 -1.33
CA GLU A 21 -14.73 -7.23 -0.09
C GLU A 21 -13.67 -6.51 0.77
N HIS A 22 -13.28 -5.32 0.34
CA HIS A 22 -12.04 -4.68 0.75
C HIS A 22 -12.21 -3.70 1.90
N THR A 23 -13.44 -3.36 2.28
CA THR A 23 -13.76 -2.47 3.40
C THR A 23 -14.98 -2.97 4.15
N VAL A 24 -15.02 -2.74 5.47
CA VAL A 24 -16.18 -3.08 6.31
C VAL A 24 -17.34 -2.11 6.08
N ASP A 25 -17.03 -0.83 5.88
CA ASP A 25 -18.00 0.28 5.85
C ASP A 25 -17.82 1.23 4.65
N GLY A 26 -17.03 0.81 3.66
CA GLY A 26 -16.64 1.65 2.51
C GLY A 26 -15.37 2.47 2.72
N VAL A 27 -14.80 2.49 3.93
CA VAL A 27 -13.58 3.28 4.25
C VAL A 27 -12.52 2.44 4.94
N HIS A 28 -12.88 1.74 6.03
CA HIS A 28 -11.95 0.96 6.83
C HIS A 28 -11.75 -0.42 6.23
N CYS A 29 -10.50 -0.76 5.94
CA CYS A 29 -10.16 -2.02 5.28
C CYS A 29 -10.55 -3.23 6.14
N THR A 30 -11.04 -4.28 5.48
CA THR A 30 -11.12 -5.63 6.07
C THR A 30 -9.70 -6.22 6.17
N ASP A 31 -9.57 -7.37 6.81
CA ASP A 31 -8.30 -8.13 6.82
C ASP A 31 -7.82 -8.43 5.40
N VAL A 32 -8.75 -8.77 4.49
CA VAL A 32 -8.47 -8.98 3.06
C VAL A 32 -8.01 -7.67 2.39
N GLY A 33 -8.64 -6.55 2.71
CA GLY A 33 -8.23 -5.23 2.22
C GLY A 33 -6.81 -4.86 2.65
N PHE A 34 -6.46 -5.09 3.91
CA PHE A 34 -5.10 -4.86 4.42
C PHE A 34 -4.07 -5.83 3.83
N LEU A 35 -4.42 -7.11 3.65
CA LEU A 35 -3.53 -8.08 3.02
C LEU A 35 -3.17 -7.65 1.59
N ARG A 36 -4.16 -7.23 0.80
CA ARG A 36 -3.93 -6.72 -0.57
C ARG A 36 -3.10 -5.44 -0.58
N MET A 37 -3.33 -4.56 0.41
CA MET A 37 -2.51 -3.35 0.55
C MET A 37 -1.06 -3.71 0.84
N ALA A 38 -0.82 -4.71 1.71
CA ALA A 38 0.51 -5.21 1.98
C ALA A 38 1.18 -5.81 0.73
N ASP A 39 0.44 -6.55 -0.12
CA ASP A 39 0.98 -7.10 -1.37
C ASP A 39 1.50 -6.00 -2.32
N VAL A 40 0.81 -4.86 -2.37
CA VAL A 40 1.22 -3.72 -3.21
C VAL A 40 2.38 -2.92 -2.58
N LEU A 41 2.33 -2.68 -1.27
CA LEU A 41 3.32 -1.83 -0.58
C LEU A 41 4.63 -2.55 -0.27
N THR A 42 4.59 -3.85 0.03
CA THR A 42 5.77 -4.61 0.48
C THR A 42 6.95 -4.54 -0.50
N PRO A 43 6.77 -4.70 -1.83
CA PRO A 43 7.87 -4.58 -2.78
C PRO A 43 8.51 -3.17 -2.76
N ALA A 44 7.69 -2.13 -2.63
CA ALA A 44 8.17 -0.75 -2.59
C ALA A 44 8.97 -0.47 -1.30
N VAL A 45 8.48 -0.95 -0.15
CA VAL A 45 9.17 -0.83 1.14
C VAL A 45 10.48 -1.61 1.13
N LYS A 46 10.49 -2.86 0.64
CA LYS A 46 11.73 -3.65 0.51
C LYS A 46 12.79 -2.93 -0.32
N LYS A 47 12.41 -2.44 -1.51
CA LYS A 47 13.31 -1.67 -2.37
C LYS A 47 13.83 -0.39 -1.71
N ALA A 48 13.03 0.27 -0.88
CA ALA A 48 13.45 1.45 -0.15
C ALA A 48 14.45 1.15 0.97
N LEU A 49 14.37 -0.06 1.56
CA LEU A 49 15.25 -0.54 2.64
C LEU A 49 16.54 -1.21 2.15
N GLU A 50 16.64 -1.57 0.87
CA GLU A 50 17.85 -2.17 0.26
C GLU A 50 18.98 -1.16 0.01
N LYS A 51 18.77 0.14 0.29
CA LYS A 51 19.80 1.18 0.29
C LYS A 51 20.45 1.32 1.65
#